data_AF-A0A838VAC7-F1
#
_entry.id   AF-A0A838VAC7-F1
#
_cell.length_a   1.000
_cell.length_b   1.000
_cell.length_c   1.000
_cell.angle_alpha   90.00
_cell.angle_beta   90.00
_cell.angle_gamma   90.00
#
_symmetry.space_group_name_H-M   'P 1'
#
loop_
_entity.id
_entity.type
_entity.pdbx_description
1 polymer ?
#
loop_
_entity_poly.entity_id
_entity_poly.type
_entity_poly.pdbx_seq_one_letter_code
_entity_poly.pdbx_strand_id
1 'polypeptide(L)' 'SSETVEVSRFGSTPCKALWRCETCREPFDRFKCH' A
#
# COMPACT_ATOMS: atom_id res chain seq x y z
N SER A 1 -6.03 2.23 -15.01
CA SER A 1 -4.70 2.36 -14.41
C SER A 1 -4.87 2.84 -12.98
N SER A 2 -4.73 1.95 -12.00
CA SER A 2 -4.69 2.35 -10.58
C SER A 2 -3.27 2.87 -10.30
N GLU A 3 -3.13 4.19 -10.17
CA GLU A 3 -1.86 4.85 -9.83
C GLU A 3 -1.57 4.63 -8.35
N THR A 4 -1.20 3.41 -7.98
CA THR A 4 -0.89 3.07 -6.59
C THR A 4 0.52 2.52 -6.53
N VAL A 5 1.33 3.06 -5.62
CA VAL A 5 2.72 2.67 -5.42
C VAL A 5 2.92 2.07 -4.04
N GLU A 6 3.77 1.04 -3.94
CA GLU A 6 4.20 0.50 -2.66
C GLU A 6 5.19 1.49 -2.03
N VAL A 7 4.87 1.96 -0.82
CA VAL A 7 5.73 2.88 -0.05
C VAL A 7 6.59 2.09 0.94
N SER A 8 6.02 1.05 1.54
CA SER A 8 6.73 0.17 2.46
C SER A 8 6.20 -1.25 2.38
N ARG A 9 7.11 -2.22 2.44
CA ARG A 9 6.78 -3.65 2.47
C ARG A 9 6.09 -4.09 3.77
N PHE A 10 6.15 -3.26 4.81
CA PHE A 10 5.53 -3.48 6.11
C PHE A 10 4.62 -2.28 6.42
N GLY A 11 3.32 -2.55 6.52
CA GLY A 11 2.31 -1.58 6.94
C GLY A 11 1.92 -1.79 8.40
N SER A 12 0.62 -1.72 8.70
CA SER A 12 0.10 -1.88 10.06
C SER A 12 0.32 -3.28 10.65
N THR A 13 0.49 -4.30 9.81
CA THR A 13 0.82 -5.67 10.23
C THR A 13 1.87 -6.26 9.31
N PRO A 14 2.63 -7.29 9.74
CA PRO A 14 3.59 -7.97 8.87
C PRO A 14 2.94 -8.63 7.65
N CYS A 15 1.63 -8.84 7.65
CA CYS A 15 0.86 -9.38 6.51
C CYS A 15 0.41 -8.28 5.53
N LYS A 16 0.57 -7.00 5.89
CA LYS A 16 0.15 -5.84 5.10
C LYS A 16 1.37 -5.08 4.59
N ALA A 17 1.25 -4.51 3.41
CA ALA A 17 2.18 -3.53 2.85
C ALA A 17 1.49 -2.16 2.82
N LEU A 18 2.26 -1.10 3.02
CA LEU A 18 1.78 0.27 2.93
C LEU A 18 1.84 0.73 1.48
N TRP A 19 0.70 1.13 0.95
CA TRP A 19 0.55 1.66 -0.40
C TRP A 19 0.08 3.10 -0.34
N ARG A 20 0.32 3.85 -1.42
CA ARG A 20 -0.19 5.20 -1.58
C ARG A 20 -0.76 5.36 -2.99
N CYS A 21 -1.91 6.02 -3.09
CA CYS A 21 -2.41 6.49 -4.38
C CYS A 21 -1.57 7.68 -4.85
N GLU A 22 -1.16 7.75 -6.11
CA GLU A 22 -0.43 8.89 -6.65
C GLU A 22 -1.38 10.05 -7.01
N THR A 23 -2.63 9.73 -7.35
CA THR A 23 -3.65 10.72 -7.70
C THR A 23 -4.16 11.48 -6.45
N CYS A 24 -4.65 10.79 -5.43
CA CYS A 24 -5.16 11.44 -4.20
C CYS A 24 -4.13 11.53 -3.06
N ARG A 25 -2.99 10.84 -3.17
CA ARG A 25 -1.91 10.82 -2.16
C ARG A 25 -2.29 10.23 -0.81
N GLU A 26 -3.44 9.58 -0.71
CA GLU A 26 -3.85 8.92 0.53
C GLU A 26 -3.11 7.58 0.72
N PRO A 27 -2.55 7.34 1.91
CA PRO A 27 -1.95 6.06 2.26
C PRO A 27 -3.02 5.02 2.64
N PHE A 28 -2.81 3.76 2.27
CA PHE A 28 -3.67 2.65 2.66
C PHE A 28 -2.89 1.34 2.82
N ASP A 29 -3.38 0.44 3.66
CA ASP A 29 -2.80 -0.89 3.85
C ASP A 29 -3.38 -1.89 2.84
N ARG A 30 -2.51 -2.56 2.09
CA ARG A 30 -2.88 -3.65 1.18
C ARG A 30 -2.36 -4.98 1.72
N PHE A 31 -3.22 -6.00 1.74
CA PHE A 31 -2.80 -7.35 2.13
C PHE A 31 -1.83 -7.93 1.09
N LYS A 32 -0.76 -8.54 1.59
CA LYS A 32 0.16 -9.33 0.76
C LYS A 32 -0.51 -10.68 0.48
N CYS A 33 -0.80 -10.99 -0.79
CA CYS A 33 -1.19 -12.34 -1.17
C CYS A 33 0.03 -13.25 -0.99
N HIS A 34 -0.14 -14.32 -0.21
CA HIS A 34 0.81 -15.43 -0.11
C HIS A 34 0.44 -16.49 -1.14
#